data_AF-A0A950E591-F1
#
_entry.id   AF-A0A950E591-F1
#
_cell.length_a   1.000
_cell.length_b   1.000
_cell.length_c   1.000
_cell.angle_alpha   90.00
_cell.angle_beta   90.00
_cell.angle_gamma   90.00
#
_symmetry.space_group_name_H-M   'P 1'
#
loop_
_entity.id
_entity.type
_entity.pdbx_description
1 polymer ?
#
loop_
_entity_poly.entity_id
_entity_poly.type
_entity_poly.pdbx_seq_one_letter_code
_entity_poly.pdbx_strand_id
1 'polypeptide(L)' 'MPEVRLIGDDGKQIGIVKTPEALSYAQDRDLDLVEVAPEARPPVCRVLDYSKYKYEQAQKQKAA' A
#
# COMPACT_ATOMS: atom_id res chain seq x y z
N MET A 1 -16.64 -0.76 10.32
CA MET A 1 -15.27 -0.20 10.15
C MET A 1 -14.84 -0.52 8.71
N PRO A 2 -14.20 0.41 7.99
CA PRO A 2 -13.80 0.17 6.60
C PRO A 2 -12.75 -0.96 6.50
N GLU A 3 -12.84 -1.72 5.43
CA GLU A 3 -11.95 -2.82 5.10
C GLU A 3 -11.13 -2.45 3.86
N VAL A 4 -9.89 -2.92 3.82
CA VAL A 4 -8.95 -2.67 2.73
C VAL A 4 -8.32 -3.98 2.28
N ARG A 5 -8.04 -4.09 0.99
CA ARG A 5 -7.22 -5.19 0.47
C ARG A 5 -5.76 -4.85 0.71
N LEU A 6 -5.09 -5.60 1.57
CA LEU A 6 -3.70 -5.40 1.95
C LEU A 6 -2.76 -6.23 1.07
N ILE A 7 -1.76 -5.55 0.51
CA ILE A 7 -0.62 -6.14 -0.18
C ILE A 7 0.63 -5.84 0.67
N GLY A 8 1.38 -6.89 1.02
CA GLY A 8 2.64 -6.77 1.76
C GLY A 8 3.75 -6.11 0.94
N ASP A 9 4.84 -5.79 1.62
CA ASP A 9 6.05 -5.20 1.04
C ASP A 9 6.79 -6.14 0.07
N ASP A 10 6.62 -7.44 0.26
CA ASP A 10 7.11 -8.49 -0.65
C ASP A 10 6.21 -8.70 -1.88
N GLY A 11 5.14 -7.92 -2.02
CA GLY A 11 4.15 -8.05 -3.08
C GLY A 11 3.13 -9.16 -2.87
N LYS A 12 3.15 -9.87 -1.73
CA LYS A 12 2.13 -10.89 -1.44
C LYS A 12 0.80 -10.24 -1.07
N GLN A 13 -0.28 -10.88 -1.52
CA GLN A 13 -1.63 -10.51 -1.08
C GLN A 13 -1.85 -11.11 0.31
N ILE A 14 -1.98 -10.25 1.33
CA ILE A 14 -2.30 -10.67 2.70
C ILE A 14 -3.79 -11.03 2.76
N GLY A 15 -4.63 -10.24 2.08
CA GLY A 15 -6.08 -10.45 2.04
C GLY A 15 -6.85 -9.17 2.29
N ILE A 16 -8.12 -9.31 2.68
CA ILE A 16 -8.96 -8.18 3.11
C ILE A 16 -8.87 -8.10 4.61
N VAL A 17 -8.42 -6.95 5.12
CA VAL A 17 -8.22 -6.68 6.54
C VAL A 17 -8.86 -5.36 6.91
N LYS A 18 -9.02 -5.11 8.21
CA LYS A 18 -9.48 -3.80 8.69
C LYS A 18 -8.37 -2.76 8.50
N THR A 19 -8.73 -1.52 8.19
CA THR A 19 -7.77 -0.40 8.09
C THR A 19 -6.78 -0.31 9.27
N PRO A 20 -7.20 -0.41 10.56
CA PRO A 20 -6.25 -0.40 11.67
C PRO A 20 -5.26 -1.57 11.65
N GLU A 21 -5.67 -2.75 11.21
CA GLU A 21 -4.78 -3.92 11.10
C GLU A 21 -3.75 -3.72 9.99
N ALA A 22 -4.17 -3.15 8.86
CA ALA A 22 -3.25 -2.74 7.79
C ALA A 22 -2.25 -1.68 8.24
N LEU A 23 -2.68 -0.71 9.06
CA LEU A 23 -1.80 0.31 9.64
C LEU A 23 -0.78 -0.30 10.60
N SER A 24 -1.22 -1.17 11.52
CA SER A 24 -0.31 -1.88 12.42
C SER A 24 0.69 -2.74 11.65
N TYR A 25 0.25 -3.47 10.61
CA TYR A 25 1.15 -4.28 9.78
C TYR A 25 2.28 -3.44 9.15
N ALA A 26 1.96 -2.23 8.68
CA ALA A 26 2.94 -1.31 8.10
C ALA A 26 3.90 -0.74 9.17
N GLN A 27 3.34 -0.33 10.31
CA GLN A 27 4.12 0.18 11.46
C GLN A 27 5.11 -0.85 12.02
N ASP A 28 4.69 -2.12 12.13
CA ASP A 28 5.54 -3.22 12.61
C ASP A 28 6.75 -3.48 11.70
N ARG A 29 6.74 -2.94 10.48
CA ARG A 29 7.79 -3.09 9.46
C ARG A 29 8.54 -1.80 9.17
N ASP A 30 8.25 -0.72 9.90
CA ASP A 30 8.77 0.63 9.63
C ASP A 30 8.50 1.09 8.18
N LEU A 31 7.34 0.72 7.63
CA LEU A 31 6.90 1.06 6.28
C LEU A 31 5.60 1.86 6.30
N ASP A 32 5.24 2.43 5.15
CA ASP A 32 4.00 3.19 4.98
C ASP A 32 2.88 2.33 4.39
N LEU A 33 1.65 2.55 4.87
CA LEU A 33 0.45 2.03 4.22
C LEU A 33 0.02 3.01 3.11
N VAL A 34 0.24 2.63 1.85
CA VAL A 34 -0.06 3.48 0.69
C VAL A 34 -1.25 2.94 -0.08
N GLU A 35 -2.29 3.75 -0.22
CA GLU A 35 -3.43 3.46 -1.09
C GLU A 35 -3.01 3.58 -2.56
N VAL A 36 -3.00 2.45 -3.27
CA VAL A 36 -2.59 2.39 -4.69
C VAL A 36 -3.78 2.31 -5.64
N ALA A 37 -4.95 1.86 -5.17
CA ALA A 37 -6.18 1.85 -5.95
C ALA A 37 -7.39 2.22 -5.05
N PRO A 38 -7.69 3.52 -4.89
CA PRO A 38 -8.81 3.98 -4.07
C PRO A 38 -10.18 3.70 -4.70
N GLU A 39 -10.24 3.50 -6.02
CA GLU A 39 -11.49 3.22 -6.75
C GLU A 39 -11.98 1.77 -6.59
N ALA A 40 -11.11 0.88 -6.10
CA ALA A 40 -11.46 -0.51 -5.85
C ALA A 40 -12.39 -0.65 -4.64
N ARG A 41 -13.21 -1.71 -4.64
CA ARG A 41 -14.06 -2.09 -3.49
C ARG A 41 -13.74 -3.53 -3.07
N PRO A 42 -13.03 -3.75 -1.94
CA PRO A 42 -12.43 -2.75 -1.05
C PRO A 42 -11.22 -2.02 -1.68
N PRO A 43 -10.86 -0.81 -1.21
CA PRO A 43 -9.66 -0.10 -1.66
C PRO A 43 -8.41 -0.96 -1.51
N VAL A 44 -7.48 -0.84 -2.44
CA VAL A 44 -6.22 -1.61 -2.38
C VAL A 44 -5.13 -0.75 -1.76
N CYS A 45 -4.63 -1.22 -0.61
CA CYS A 45 -3.49 -0.64 0.09
C CYS A 45 -2.28 -1.56 -0.05
N ARG A 46 -1.10 -0.97 -0.28
CA ARG A 46 0.17 -1.67 -0.33
C ARG A 46 1.11 -1.10 0.72
N VAL A 47 1.83 -1.99 1.38
CA VAL A 47 2.84 -1.64 2.39
C VAL A 47 4.15 -1.43 1.66
N LEU A 48 4.69 -0.21 1.68
CA LEU A 48 5.93 0.14 0.98
C LEU A 48 6.50 1.45 1.52
N ASP A 49 7.73 1.78 1.14
CA ASP A 49 8.32 3.08 1.41
C ASP A 49 7.77 4.13 0.44
N TYR A 50 7.00 5.09 0.96
CA TYR A 50 6.34 6.10 0.13
C TYR A 50 7.35 6.99 -0.61
N SER A 51 8.50 7.29 0.00
CA SER A 51 9.54 8.14 -0.60
C SER A 51 10.14 7.47 -1.83
N LYS A 52 10.48 6.19 -1.72
CA LYS A 52 10.99 5.39 -2.84
C LYS A 52 9.95 5.23 -3.94
N TYR A 53 8.71 4.92 -3.57
CA TYR A 53 7.62 4.77 -4.54
C TYR A 53 7.36 6.05 -5.34
N LYS A 54 7.37 7.21 -4.68
CA LYS A 54 7.21 8.50 -5.35
C LYS A 54 8.35 8.76 -6.34
N TYR A 55 9.58 8.41 -5.98
CA TYR A 55 10.75 8.53 -6.87
C TYR A 55 10.61 7.62 -8.11
N GLU A 56 10.24 6.36 -7.92
CA GLU A 56 10.03 5.40 -9.01
C GLU A 56 8.90 5.82 -9.96
N GLN A 57 7.80 6.35 -9.42
CA GLN A 57 6.70 6.89 -10.22
C GLN A 57 7.13 8.14 -11.01
N ALA A 58 7.88 9.05 -10.39
CA ALA A 58 8.39 10.23 -11.06
C ALA A 58 9.37 9.88 -12.19
N GLN A 59 10.22 8.87 -12.00
CA GLN A 59 11.10 8.39 -13.07
C GLN A 59 10.31 7.73 -14.21
N LYS A 60 9.34 6.88 -13.91
CA LYS A 60 8.48 6.26 -14.95
C LYS A 60 7.72 7.30 -15.76
N GLN A 61 7.22 8.36 -15.13
CA GLN A 61 6.55 9.47 -15.83
C GLN A 61 7.50 10.29 -16.70
N LYS A 62 8.79 10.37 -16.38
CA LYS A 62 9.80 11.07 -17.20
C LYS A 62 10.30 10.25 -18.39
N ALA A 63 10.15 8.93 -18.35
CA ALA A 63 10.59 8.02 -19.40
C ALA A 63 9.49 7.70 -20.44
N ALA A 64 8.28 8.24 -20.25
CA ALA A 64 7.11 8.03 -21.11
C ALA A 64 6.85 9.24 -22.02
#